data_AF-A0A329MPI9-F1
#
_entry.id   AF-A0A329MPI9-F1
#
_cell.length_a   1.000
_cell.length_b   1.000
_cell.length_c   1.000
_cell.angle_alpha   90.00
_cell.angle_beta   90.00
_cell.angle_gamma   90.00
#
_symmetry.space_group_name_H-M   'P 1'
#
loop_
_entity.id
_entity.type
_entity.pdbx_description
1 polymer ?
#
loop_
_entity_poly.entity_id
_entity_poly.type
_entity_poly.pdbx_seq_one_letter_code
_entity_poly.pdbx_strand_id
1 'polypeptide(L)'
;MFDCESWDKNRCLLELGNTLDFPDYYGKNLDSFNDCLSDITLSNEGFVLVFKNFDKFNELDKDTAYRVLDIIQNNSWRLLVENQKKLMAFLHSDDPQLHIQPVGALPVLWNNEEWFNKNRGL
;
A
#
# COMPACT_ATOMS: atom_id res chain seq x y z
N MET A 1 -4.73 -7.81 -5.89
CA MET A 1 -4.53 -6.66 -6.80
C MET A 1 -5.73 -5.76 -6.65
N PHE A 2 -5.51 -4.45 -6.55
CA PHE A 2 -6.52 -3.44 -6.32
C PHE A 2 -6.55 -2.47 -7.48
N ASP A 3 -7.74 -1.99 -7.82
CA ASP A 3 -7.93 -0.87 -8.74
C ASP A 3 -8.34 0.35 -7.93
N CYS A 4 -7.44 1.32 -7.85
CA CYS A 4 -7.58 2.49 -7.00
C CYS A 4 -8.27 3.67 -7.70
N GLU A 5 -8.73 3.50 -8.95
CA GLU A 5 -9.29 4.60 -9.76
C GLU A 5 -10.43 5.36 -9.05
N SER A 6 -11.24 4.64 -8.27
CA SER A 6 -12.38 5.21 -7.53
C SER A 6 -12.24 5.09 -6.01
N TRP A 7 -11.02 4.87 -5.51
CA TRP A 7 -10.77 4.78 -4.08
C TRP A 7 -10.85 6.14 -3.41
N ASP A 8 -11.68 6.20 -2.37
CA ASP A 8 -11.57 7.15 -1.27
C ASP A 8 -11.15 6.40 0.01
N LYS A 9 -11.08 7.11 1.15
CA LYS A 9 -10.75 6.49 2.44
C LYS A 9 -11.60 5.27 2.78
N ASN A 10 -12.92 5.36 2.62
CA ASN A 10 -13.83 4.31 3.06
C ASN A 10 -13.72 3.09 2.14
N ARG A 11 -13.68 3.33 0.83
CA ARG A 11 -13.61 2.26 -0.17
C ARG A 11 -12.27 1.53 -0.10
N CYS A 12 -11.17 2.26 0.02
CA CYS A 12 -9.83 1.69 0.16
C CYS A 12 -9.76 0.71 1.34
N LEU A 13 -10.17 1.16 2.53
CA LEU A 13 -10.09 0.37 3.76
C LEU A 13 -11.05 -0.82 3.71
N LEU A 14 -12.26 -0.65 3.17
CA LEU A 14 -13.20 -1.74 2.97
C LEU A 14 -12.63 -2.82 2.03
N GLU A 15 -12.12 -2.43 0.87
CA GLU A 15 -11.58 -3.38 -0.12
C GLU A 15 -10.32 -4.09 0.39
N LEU A 16 -9.43 -3.37 1.08
CA LEU A 16 -8.25 -3.95 1.73
C LEU A 16 -8.66 -5.01 2.76
N GLY A 17 -9.56 -4.68 3.68
CA GLY A 17 -10.02 -5.62 4.70
C GLY A 17 -10.68 -6.86 4.11
N ASN A 18 -11.57 -6.70 3.13
CA ASN A 18 -12.22 -7.81 2.46
C ASN A 18 -11.23 -8.72 1.72
N THR A 19 -10.23 -8.12 1.05
CA THR A 19 -9.27 -8.87 0.23
C THR A 19 -8.24 -9.61 1.09
N LEU A 20 -7.88 -9.04 2.24
CA LEU A 20 -6.97 -9.64 3.21
C LEU A 20 -7.68 -10.56 4.21
N ASP A 21 -8.98 -10.79 4.04
CA ASP A 21 -9.81 -11.62 4.91
C ASP A 21 -9.71 -11.20 6.39
N PHE A 22 -9.78 -9.89 6.63
CA PHE A 22 -9.75 -9.35 7.98
C PHE A 22 -11.01 -9.73 8.76
N PRO A 23 -10.89 -9.93 10.09
CA PRO A 23 -11.97 -10.43 10.92
C PRO A 23 -13.14 -9.44 11.06
N ASP A 24 -14.30 -9.93 11.50
CA ASP A 24 -15.54 -9.13 11.62
C ASP A 24 -15.41 -7.88 12.50
N TYR A 25 -14.45 -7.85 13.43
CA TYR A 25 -14.17 -6.68 14.27
C TYR A 25 -13.34 -5.60 13.55
N TYR A 26 -12.97 -5.79 12.28
CA TYR A 26 -12.25 -4.81 11.50
C TYR A 26 -13.06 -3.52 11.31
N GLY A 27 -12.60 -2.46 11.97
CA GLY A 27 -13.29 -1.17 12.08
C GLY A 27 -13.25 -0.27 10.84
N LYS A 28 -12.65 -0.72 9.73
CA LYS A 28 -12.56 0.01 8.44
C LYS A 28 -12.01 1.43 8.60
N ASN A 29 -11.06 1.59 9.53
CA ASN A 29 -10.29 2.79 9.78
C ASN A 29 -8.79 2.46 9.80
N LEU A 30 -7.92 3.47 9.75
CA LEU A 30 -6.47 3.28 9.65
C LEU A 30 -5.87 2.54 10.85
N ASP A 31 -6.38 2.79 12.06
CA ASP A 31 -5.90 2.11 13.28
C ASP A 31 -6.23 0.62 13.19
N SER A 32 -7.50 0.28 12.90
CA SER A 32 -7.92 -1.11 12.72
C SER A 32 -7.24 -1.80 11.54
N PHE A 33 -6.82 -1.06 10.51
CA PHE A 33 -6.07 -1.59 9.37
C PHE A 33 -4.66 -1.96 9.79
N ASN A 34 -4.00 -1.08 10.53
CA ASN A 34 -2.70 -1.36 11.11
C ASN A 34 -2.77 -2.56 12.07
N ASP A 35 -3.72 -2.59 13.00
CA ASP A 35 -3.86 -3.67 13.97
C ASP A 35 -4.04 -5.02 13.28
N CYS A 36 -5.01 -5.14 12.37
CA CYS A 36 -5.30 -6.39 11.66
C CYS A 36 -4.14 -6.83 10.74
N LEU A 37 -3.48 -5.89 10.06
CA LEU A 37 -2.32 -6.20 9.22
C LEU A 37 -1.14 -6.69 10.05
N SER A 38 -0.98 -6.15 11.25
CA SER A 38 0.13 -6.49 12.15
C SER A 38 0.02 -7.86 12.78
N ASP A 39 -1.22 -8.34 12.95
CA ASP A 39 -1.56 -9.66 13.50
C ASP A 39 -1.89 -10.69 12.40
N ILE A 40 -1.70 -10.34 11.12
CA ILE A 40 -2.03 -11.23 10.02
C ILE A 40 -1.19 -12.52 10.09
N THR A 41 -1.86 -13.66 10.03
CA THR A 41 -1.21 -14.97 10.03
C THR A 41 -1.19 -15.54 8.63
N LEU A 42 0.03 -15.84 8.13
CA LEU A 42 0.24 -16.31 6.77
C LEU A 42 0.78 -17.75 6.80
N SER A 43 0.08 -18.66 6.13
CA SER A 43 0.56 -20.03 5.90
C SER A 43 1.77 -20.06 4.95
N ASN A 44 1.84 -19.11 4.01
CA ASN A 44 2.86 -19.04 2.95
C ASN A 44 4.04 -18.14 3.34
N GLU A 45 5.00 -17.92 2.44
CA GLU A 45 6.17 -17.04 2.69
C GLU A 45 5.85 -15.56 2.85
N GLY A 46 4.64 -15.11 2.51
CA GLY A 46 4.33 -13.70 2.36
C GLY A 46 3.23 -13.44 1.34
N PHE A 47 3.01 -12.16 1.03
CA PHE A 47 2.10 -11.73 -0.02
C PHE A 47 2.52 -10.39 -0.63
N VAL A 48 1.97 -10.09 -1.81
CA VAL A 48 2.23 -8.86 -2.55
C VAL A 48 0.91 -8.13 -2.76
N LEU A 49 0.90 -6.83 -2.46
CA LEU A 49 -0.19 -5.92 -2.78
C LEU A 49 0.20 -5.13 -4.03
N VAL A 50 -0.70 -5.10 -5.00
CA VAL A 50 -0.51 -4.35 -6.25
C VAL A 50 -1.65 -3.38 -6.38
N PHE A 51 -1.33 -2.10 -6.46
CA PHE A 51 -2.27 -0.99 -6.53
C PHE A 51 -2.21 -0.36 -7.92
N LYS A 52 -3.26 -0.54 -8.71
CA LYS A 52 -3.40 0.10 -10.03
C LYS A 52 -4.05 1.47 -9.88
N ASN A 53 -3.71 2.38 -10.79
CA ASN A 53 -4.26 3.73 -10.87
C ASN A 53 -4.11 4.47 -9.53
N PHE A 54 -2.98 4.25 -8.83
CA PHE A 54 -2.78 4.78 -7.47
C PHE A 54 -2.67 6.30 -7.46
N ASP A 55 -2.26 6.91 -8.58
CA ASP A 55 -2.27 8.36 -8.77
C ASP A 55 -3.66 8.96 -8.53
N LYS A 56 -4.74 8.29 -8.96
CA LYS A 56 -6.12 8.75 -8.77
C LYS A 56 -6.52 8.79 -7.31
N PHE A 57 -6.18 7.74 -6.56
CA PHE A 57 -6.43 7.72 -5.12
C PHE A 57 -5.60 8.78 -4.39
N ASN A 58 -4.32 8.91 -4.72
CA ASN A 58 -3.44 9.89 -4.12
C ASN A 58 -3.84 11.35 -4.44
N GLU A 59 -4.41 11.61 -5.61
CA GLU A 59 -4.98 12.91 -5.98
C GLU A 59 -6.23 13.22 -5.15
N LEU A 60 -7.11 12.23 -4.95
CA LEU A 60 -8.37 12.40 -4.22
C LEU A 60 -8.17 12.54 -2.70
N ASP A 61 -7.36 11.69 -2.09
CA ASP A 61 -7.10 11.68 -0.65
C ASP A 61 -5.65 11.31 -0.34
N LYS A 62 -4.79 12.32 -0.48
CA LYS A 62 -3.34 12.19 -0.30
C LYS A 62 -2.93 11.70 1.10
N ASP A 63 -3.61 12.16 2.16
CA ASP A 63 -3.26 11.76 3.53
C ASP A 63 -3.60 10.29 3.76
N THR A 64 -4.79 9.83 3.37
CA THR A 64 -5.14 8.42 3.50
C THR A 64 -4.26 7.53 2.63
N ALA A 65 -4.02 7.93 1.37
CA ALA A 65 -3.15 7.18 0.45
C ALA A 65 -1.75 6.99 1.03
N TYR A 66 -1.15 8.05 1.58
CA TYR A 66 0.12 7.97 2.27
C TYR A 66 0.05 7.03 3.50
N ARG A 67 -0.92 7.22 4.39
CA ARG A 67 -0.99 6.45 5.65
C ARG A 67 -1.17 4.96 5.41
N VAL A 68 -1.93 4.58 4.39
CA VAL A 68 -2.07 3.17 4.00
C VAL A 68 -0.71 2.58 3.60
N LEU A 69 0.06 3.28 2.76
CA LEU A 69 1.39 2.82 2.36
C LEU A 69 2.39 2.80 3.52
N ASP A 70 2.33 3.80 4.41
CA ASP A 70 3.18 3.87 5.59
C ASP A 70 2.90 2.70 6.56
N ILE A 71 1.62 2.39 6.80
CA ILE A 71 1.22 1.22 7.59
C ILE A 71 1.70 -0.09 6.94
N ILE A 72 1.55 -0.24 5.62
CA ILE A 72 2.04 -1.41 4.88
C ILE A 72 3.55 -1.55 5.01
N GLN A 73 4.31 -0.47 4.86
CA GLN A 73 5.77 -0.49 4.97
C GLN A 73 6.24 -0.83 6.39
N ASN A 74 5.60 -0.27 7.41
CA ASN A 74 5.92 -0.57 8.81
C ASN A 74 5.64 -2.05 9.13
N ASN A 75 4.51 -2.59 8.68
CA ASN A 75 4.19 -4.00 8.87
C ASN A 75 5.03 -4.95 8.00
N SER A 76 5.54 -4.49 6.85
CA SER A 76 6.52 -5.26 6.08
C SER A 76 7.77 -5.57 6.89
N TRP A 77 8.30 -4.58 7.60
CA TRP A 77 9.42 -4.79 8.52
C TRP A 77 9.07 -5.72 9.68
N ARG A 78 7.92 -5.50 10.32
CA ARG A 78 7.46 -6.34 11.44
C ARG A 78 7.33 -7.80 11.03
N LEU A 79 6.60 -8.08 9.94
CA LEU A 79 6.40 -9.43 9.41
C LEU A 79 7.70 -10.11 9.01
N LEU A 80 8.64 -9.36 8.42
CA LEU A 80 9.93 -9.90 8.02
C LEU A 80 10.77 -10.29 9.23
N VAL A 81 10.84 -9.43 10.25
CA VAL A 81 11.68 -9.66 11.43
C VAL A 81 11.07 -10.73 12.35
N GLU A 82 9.78 -10.60 12.68
CA GLU A 82 9.12 -11.43 13.69
C GLU A 82 8.75 -12.82 13.14
N ASN A 83 8.26 -12.87 11.90
CA ASN A 83 7.61 -14.07 11.35
C ASN A 83 8.33 -14.63 10.11
N GLN A 84 9.43 -14.00 9.66
CA GLN A 84 10.14 -14.32 8.42
C GLN A 84 9.20 -14.33 7.19
N LYS A 85 8.19 -13.44 7.21
CA LYS A 85 7.20 -13.29 6.14
C LYS A 85 7.45 -12.02 5.35
N LYS A 86 7.26 -12.07 4.04
CA LYS A 86 7.51 -10.96 3.12
C LYS A 86 6.20 -10.26 2.77
N LEU A 87 6.10 -8.97 3.02
CA LEU A 87 5.04 -8.12 2.51
C LEU A 87 5.65 -7.07 1.59
N MET A 88 5.20 -7.03 0.33
CA MET A 88 5.63 -6.03 -0.65
C MET A 88 4.43 -5.30 -1.24
N ALA A 89 4.61 -4.03 -1.58
CA ALA A 89 3.62 -3.22 -2.27
C ALA A 89 4.21 -2.67 -3.58
N PHE A 90 3.46 -2.81 -4.67
CA PHE A 90 3.75 -2.18 -5.95
C PHE A 90 2.66 -1.18 -6.30
N LEU A 91 3.07 0.01 -6.73
CA LEU A 91 2.20 1.07 -7.20
C LEU A 91 2.34 1.18 -8.71
N HIS A 92 1.21 1.20 -9.40
CA HIS A 92 1.12 1.59 -10.80
C HIS A 92 0.45 2.97 -10.87
N SER A 93 1.02 3.84 -11.71
CA SER A 93 0.61 5.22 -11.90
C SER A 93 0.71 5.57 -13.37
N ASP A 94 -0.33 6.21 -13.92
CA ASP A 94 -0.25 6.84 -15.23
C ASP A 94 0.26 8.30 -15.14
N ASP A 95 0.43 8.84 -13.92
CA ASP A 95 1.08 10.13 -13.68
C ASP A 95 2.61 9.94 -13.54
N PRO A 96 3.42 10.40 -14.51
CA PRO A 96 4.88 10.28 -14.46
C PRO A 96 5.54 11.17 -13.40
N GLN A 97 4.79 12.13 -12.84
CA GLN A 97 5.21 13.04 -11.78
C GLN A 97 4.75 12.60 -10.38
N LEU A 98 4.08 11.45 -10.26
CA LEU A 98 3.60 10.94 -8.98
C LEU A 98 4.73 10.96 -7.95
N HIS A 99 4.50 11.68 -6.86
CA HIS A 99 5.42 11.77 -5.75
C HIS A 99 4.74 11.36 -4.45
N ILE A 100 5.22 10.26 -3.89
CA ILE A 100 4.84 9.78 -2.56
C ILE A 100 5.96 10.16 -1.59
N GLN A 101 5.57 10.79 -0.49
CA GLN A 101 6.53 11.09 0.58
C GLN A 101 7.09 9.79 1.19
N PRO A 102 8.28 9.80 1.81
CA PRO A 102 8.90 8.59 2.35
C PRO A 102 7.98 7.82 3.30
N VAL A 103 7.88 6.50 3.12
CA VAL A 103 7.08 5.58 3.93
C VAL A 103 8.03 4.74 4.79
N GLY A 104 7.74 4.58 6.08
CA GLY A 104 8.64 3.90 7.02
C GLY A 104 10.07 4.47 7.01
N ALA A 105 10.20 5.79 6.80
CA ALA A 105 11.46 6.51 6.61
C ALA A 105 12.29 6.10 5.36
N LEU A 106 11.70 5.43 4.38
CA LEU A 106 12.34 5.03 3.12
C LEU A 106 11.67 5.70 1.91
N PRO A 107 12.44 6.11 0.89
CA PRO A 107 11.87 6.69 -0.31
C PRO A 107 11.08 5.64 -1.11
N VAL A 108 9.94 6.04 -1.67
CA VAL A 108 9.23 5.26 -2.67
C VAL A 108 9.90 5.48 -4.02
N LEU A 109 10.49 4.43 -4.59
CA LEU A 109 11.27 4.52 -5.83
C LEU A 109 10.46 4.02 -7.02
N TRP A 110 10.67 4.67 -8.17
CA TRP A 110 10.28 4.13 -9.47
C TRP A 110 11.04 2.84 -9.74
N ASN A 111 10.47 1.95 -10.56
CA ASN A 111 11.22 0.80 -11.03
C ASN A 111 12.43 1.24 -11.89
N ASN A 112 13.37 0.32 -12.07
CA ASN A 112 14.65 0.62 -12.70
C ASN A 112 14.53 1.15 -14.13
N GLU A 113 13.53 0.70 -14.90
CA GLU A 113 13.33 1.14 -16.28
C GLU A 113 12.80 2.58 -16.34
N GLU A 114 11.99 2.95 -15.35
CA GLU A 114 11.36 4.26 -15.26
C GLU A 114 12.07 5.22 -14.30
N TRP A 115 13.22 4.88 -13.70
CA TRP A 115 13.88 5.72 -12.67
C TRP A 115 14.14 7.16 -13.16
N PHE A 116 14.73 7.32 -14.34
CA PHE A 116 15.08 8.65 -14.87
C PHE A 116 13.85 9.39 -15.40
N ASN A 117 13.76 10.70 -15.13
CA ASN A 117 12.70 11.57 -15.67
C ASN A 117 12.50 11.41 -17.18
N LYS A 118 13.59 11.37 -17.96
CA LYS A 118 13.54 11.18 -19.42
C LYS A 118 12.82 9.88 -19.84
N ASN A 119 12.89 8.83 -19.02
CA ASN A 119 12.26 7.54 -19.30
C ASN A 119 10.76 7.58 -19.02
N ARG A 120 10.28 8.58 -18.27
CA ARG A 120 8.87 8.87 -18.01
C ARG A 120 8.33 10.06 -18.82
N GLY A 121 9.09 10.54 -19.81
CA GLY A 121 8.70 11.67 -20.66
C GLY A 121 8.79 13.06 -20.00
N LEU A 122 9.59 13.19 -18.93
CA LEU A 122 9.85 14.43 -18.19
C LEU A 122 11.25 15.00 -18.42
#